data_AF-A0A0F9ESZ2-F1
#
_entry.id   AF-A0A0F9ESZ2-F1
#
_cell.length_a   1.000
_cell.length_b   1.000
_cell.length_c   1.000
_cell.angle_alpha   90.00
_cell.angle_beta   90.00
_cell.angle_gamma   90.00
#
_symmetry.space_group_name_H-M   'P 1'
#
loop_
_entity.id
_entity.type
_entity.pdbx_description
1 polymer ?
#
loop_
_entity_poly.entity_id
_entity_poly.type
_entity_poly.pdbx_seq_one_letter_code
_entity_poly.pdbx_strand_id
1 'polypeptide(L)'
;MEDSKKGPRPKSERKQRRQQILAFMEEHGPYSVPTTELSEKWKCSRQTIHKDINFLISKIDIKGIDKEGKKLLYTIRQNIQLAEKLRLRGKDKDRLKAMEIANKSAELLTRLMEQYGFKEKIADKLDFSGLPTTFNLIEKSMEEIKHEKAGNKSGPQSSDKSKANGDTESSR
;
A
#
# COMPACT_ATOMS: atom_id res chain seq x y z
N MET A 1 -40.62 13.97 32.96
CA MET A 1 -39.73 12.87 32.54
C MET A 1 -40.47 12.12 31.44
N GLU A 2 -40.16 12.39 30.16
CA GLU A 2 -40.80 11.70 29.04
C GLU A 2 -39.96 10.49 28.63
N ASP A 3 -40.49 9.30 28.93
CA ASP A 3 -39.96 8.04 28.44
C ASP A 3 -40.20 7.92 26.94
N SER A 4 -39.19 8.28 26.15
CA SER A 4 -39.13 7.99 24.71
C SER A 4 -39.03 6.48 24.47
N LYS A 5 -40.17 5.79 24.39
CA LYS A 5 -40.30 4.45 23.82
C LYS A 5 -39.94 4.49 22.33
N LYS A 6 -38.66 4.33 22.00
CA LYS A 6 -38.19 4.12 20.62
C LYS A 6 -38.73 2.78 20.10
N GLY A 7 -39.79 2.84 19.30
CA GLY A 7 -40.28 1.70 18.53
C GLY A 7 -39.22 1.13 17.58
N PRO A 8 -39.45 -0.07 17.01
CA PRO A 8 -38.53 -0.68 16.05
C PRO A 8 -38.38 0.23 14.82
N ARG A 9 -37.14 0.65 14.56
CA ARG A 9 -36.81 1.53 13.42
C ARG A 9 -37.14 0.88 12.07
N PRO A 10 -37.46 1.68 11.04
CA PRO A 10 -37.80 1.19 9.72
C PRO A 10 -36.67 0.35 9.12
N LYS A 11 -37.05 -0.74 8.41
CA LYS A 11 -36.12 -1.70 7.79
C LYS A 11 -35.11 -1.04 6.83
N SER A 12 -35.43 0.11 6.26
CA SER A 12 -34.58 0.88 5.33
C SER A 12 -33.31 1.42 6.00
N GLU A 13 -33.42 2.02 7.19
CA GLU A 13 -32.28 2.60 7.92
C GLU A 13 -31.26 1.52 8.32
N ARG A 14 -31.74 0.35 8.75
CA ARG A 14 -30.86 -0.79 9.08
C ARG A 14 -30.07 -1.24 7.86
N LYS A 15 -30.70 -1.28 6.68
CA LYS A 15 -30.05 -1.70 5.43
C LYS A 15 -28.96 -0.72 5.01
N GLN A 16 -29.25 0.57 5.04
CA GLN A 16 -28.28 1.63 4.70
C GLN A 16 -27.09 1.64 5.67
N ARG A 17 -27.35 1.52 6.97
CA ARG A 17 -26.29 1.43 7.98
C ARG A 17 -25.36 0.24 7.73
N ARG A 18 -25.93 -0.94 7.43
CA ARG A 18 -25.14 -2.13 7.11
C ARG A 18 -24.31 -1.98 5.84
N GLN A 19 -24.85 -1.32 4.80
CA GLN A 19 -24.08 -1.03 3.59
C GLN A 19 -22.90 -0.10 3.88
N GLN A 20 -23.10 0.92 4.71
CA GLN A 20 -22.00 1.81 5.09
C GLN A 20 -20.93 1.07 5.92
N ILE A 21 -21.34 0.23 6.88
CA ILE A 21 -20.41 -0.61 7.65
C ILE A 21 -19.64 -1.55 6.71
N LEU A 22 -20.32 -2.18 5.75
CA LEU A 22 -19.69 -3.07 4.79
C LEU A 22 -18.62 -2.35 3.97
N ALA A 23 -18.90 -1.15 3.45
CA ALA A 23 -17.93 -0.36 2.71
C ALA A 23 -16.66 -0.05 3.55
N PHE A 24 -16.85 0.33 4.83
CA PHE A 24 -15.72 0.52 5.75
C PHE A 24 -14.90 -0.75 5.97
N MET A 25 -15.56 -1.91 6.08
CA MET A 25 -14.90 -3.21 6.24
C MET A 25 -14.12 -3.61 4.99
N GLU A 26 -14.63 -3.30 3.80
CA GLU A 26 -13.97 -3.56 2.51
C GLU A 26 -12.72 -2.69 2.34
N GLU A 27 -12.75 -1.44 2.79
CA GLU A 27 -11.63 -0.50 2.63
C GLU A 27 -10.54 -0.65 3.69
N HIS A 28 -10.92 -0.85 4.96
CA HIS A 28 -9.99 -0.81 6.09
C HIS A 28 -9.91 -2.12 6.89
N GLY A 29 -10.70 -3.13 6.53
CA GLY A 29 -10.77 -4.40 7.23
C GLY A 29 -11.79 -4.43 8.39
N PRO A 30 -12.17 -5.63 8.84
CA PRO A 30 -13.27 -5.82 9.81
C PRO A 30 -12.99 -5.27 11.21
N TYR A 31 -11.71 -5.16 11.59
CA TYR A 31 -11.29 -4.69 12.93
C TYR A 31 -11.16 -3.16 13.03
N SER A 32 -11.16 -2.45 11.90
CA SER A 32 -10.91 -1.01 11.82
C SER A 32 -12.19 -0.18 11.81
N VAL A 33 -13.36 -0.80 11.95
CA VAL A 33 -14.66 -0.11 11.85
C VAL A 33 -14.83 0.87 13.02
N PRO A 34 -15.04 2.18 12.75
CA PRO A 34 -15.17 3.20 13.80
C PRO A 34 -16.55 3.12 14.49
N THR A 35 -16.68 2.18 15.43
CA THR A 35 -17.97 1.87 16.09
C THR A 35 -18.57 3.04 16.84
N THR A 36 -17.74 3.90 17.45
CA THR A 36 -18.19 5.09 18.18
C THR A 36 -18.82 6.11 17.22
N GLU A 37 -18.10 6.50 16.17
CA GLU A 37 -18.57 7.48 15.18
C GLU A 37 -19.84 7.01 14.45
N LEU A 38 -19.88 5.73 14.07
CA LEU A 38 -21.07 5.15 13.43
C LEU A 38 -22.26 5.09 14.39
N SER A 39 -22.02 4.86 15.69
CA SER A 39 -23.09 4.85 16.69
C SER A 39 -23.71 6.24 16.85
N GLU A 40 -22.89 7.29 16.84
CA GLU A 40 -23.31 8.69 16.92
C GLU A 40 -24.06 9.12 15.65
N LYS A 41 -23.48 8.87 14.47
CA LYS A 41 -24.09 9.16 13.16
C LYS A 41 -25.49 8.56 13.02
N TRP A 42 -25.63 7.29 13.39
CA TRP A 42 -26.90 6.57 13.28
C TRP A 42 -27.77 6.67 14.55
N LYS A 43 -27.36 7.46 15.54
CA LYS A 43 -28.06 7.67 16.82
C LYS A 43 -28.44 6.36 17.52
N CYS A 44 -27.60 5.32 17.44
CA CYS A 44 -27.88 3.98 17.97
C CYS A 44 -26.82 3.55 18.99
N SER A 45 -27.07 2.48 19.74
CA SER A 45 -26.06 1.97 20.67
C SER A 45 -24.88 1.36 19.92
N ARG A 46 -23.67 1.46 20.47
CA ARG A 46 -22.48 0.76 19.94
C ARG A 46 -22.72 -0.75 19.77
N GLN A 47 -23.45 -1.36 20.71
CA GLN A 47 -23.88 -2.75 20.61
C GLN A 47 -24.69 -3.05 19.34
N THR A 48 -25.49 -2.10 18.85
CA THR A 48 -26.23 -2.26 17.59
C THR A 48 -25.29 -2.33 16.40
N ILE A 49 -24.23 -1.50 16.39
CA ILE A 49 -23.18 -1.55 15.36
C ILE A 49 -22.46 -2.90 15.40
N HIS A 50 -22.05 -3.37 16.59
CA HIS A 50 -21.43 -4.70 16.72
C HIS A 50 -22.34 -5.84 16.24
N LYS A 51 -23.65 -5.77 16.53
CA LYS A 51 -24.61 -6.76 16.02
C LYS A 51 -24.71 -6.72 14.49
N ASP A 52 -24.65 -5.54 13.89
CA ASP A 52 -24.67 -5.39 12.43
C ASP A 52 -23.35 -5.90 11.80
N ILE A 53 -22.20 -5.64 12.41
CA ILE A 53 -20.90 -6.21 12.01
C ILE A 53 -20.95 -7.75 12.07
N ASN A 54 -21.38 -8.32 13.22
CA ASN A 54 -21.48 -9.77 13.38
C ASN A 54 -22.45 -10.40 12.38
N PHE A 55 -23.55 -9.71 12.05
CA PHE A 55 -24.45 -10.15 11.00
C PHE A 55 -23.75 -10.20 9.64
N LEU A 56 -23.00 -9.17 9.26
CA LEU A 56 -22.26 -9.13 8.00
C LEU A 56 -21.21 -10.24 7.95
N ILE A 57 -20.45 -10.44 9.03
CA ILE A 57 -19.46 -11.54 9.15
C ILE A 57 -20.14 -12.90 9.01
N SER A 58 -21.31 -13.11 9.65
CA SER A 58 -22.04 -14.38 9.56
C SER A 58 -22.56 -14.70 8.15
N LYS A 59 -22.62 -13.71 7.26
CA LYS A 59 -23.03 -13.88 5.86
C LYS A 59 -21.87 -14.24 4.94
N ILE A 60 -20.64 -14.20 5.44
CA ILE A 60 -19.46 -14.63 4.68
C ILE A 60 -19.57 -16.13 4.41
N ASP A 61 -19.46 -16.51 3.14
CA ASP A 61 -19.42 -17.92 2.73
C ASP A 61 -18.03 -18.51 3.02
N ILE A 62 -17.79 -18.87 4.28
CA ILE A 62 -16.55 -19.50 4.72
C ILE A 62 -16.27 -20.79 3.94
N LYS A 63 -17.31 -21.54 3.55
CA LYS A 63 -17.16 -22.78 2.77
C LYS A 63 -16.67 -22.48 1.36
N GLY A 64 -17.20 -21.44 0.72
CA GLY A 64 -16.72 -20.92 -0.56
C GLY A 64 -15.26 -20.52 -0.50
N ILE A 65 -14.88 -19.75 0.54
CA ILE A 65 -13.49 -19.33 0.77
C ILE A 65 -12.56 -20.54 0.95
N ASP A 66 -12.93 -21.51 1.79
CA ASP A 66 -12.15 -22.73 2.01
C ASP A 66 -11.98 -23.56 0.72
N LYS A 67 -13.04 -23.67 -0.08
CA LYS A 67 -12.98 -24.37 -1.38
C LYS A 67 -12.00 -23.70 -2.35
N GLU A 68 -12.05 -22.38 -2.48
CA GLU A 68 -11.13 -21.63 -3.35
C GLU A 68 -9.70 -21.66 -2.79
N GLY A 69 -9.51 -21.56 -1.47
CA GLY A 69 -8.22 -21.71 -0.81
C GLY A 69 -7.58 -23.08 -1.07
N LYS A 70 -8.36 -24.16 -0.97
CA LYS A 70 -7.91 -25.52 -1.30
C LYS A 70 -7.49 -25.68 -2.76
N LYS A 71 -8.26 -25.11 -3.70
CA LYS A 71 -7.89 -25.10 -5.13
C LYS A 71 -6.58 -24.35 -5.36
N LEU A 72 -6.41 -23.18 -4.74
CA LEU A 72 -5.19 -22.40 -4.86
C LEU A 72 -3.98 -23.18 -4.34
N LEU A 73 -4.09 -23.76 -3.15
CA LEU A 73 -3.02 -24.56 -2.55
C LEU A 73 -2.66 -25.76 -3.43
N TYR A 74 -3.67 -26.43 -4.00
CA TYR A 74 -3.47 -27.53 -4.95
C TYR A 74 -2.68 -27.07 -6.18
N THR A 75 -3.06 -25.94 -6.79
CA THR A 75 -2.36 -25.37 -7.95
C THR A 75 -0.92 -25.01 -7.63
N ILE A 76 -0.67 -24.37 -6.49
CA ILE A 76 0.71 -24.04 -6.04
C ILE A 76 1.53 -25.32 -5.90
N ARG A 77 0.96 -26.37 -5.29
CA ARG A 77 1.64 -27.66 -5.13
C ARG A 77 1.98 -28.31 -6.47
N GLN A 78 1.06 -28.28 -7.43
CA GLN A 78 1.29 -28.81 -8.78
C GLN A 78 2.39 -28.03 -9.51
N ASN A 79 2.41 -26.69 -9.39
CA ASN A 79 3.44 -25.85 -10.00
C ASN A 79 4.83 -26.15 -9.43
N ILE A 80 4.95 -26.34 -8.11
CA ILE A 80 6.21 -26.71 -7.47
C ILE A 80 6.68 -28.08 -7.98
N GLN A 81 5.79 -29.07 -8.02
CA GLN A 81 6.11 -30.41 -8.53
C GLN A 81 6.53 -30.39 -10.01
N LEU A 82 5.88 -29.56 -10.83
CA LEU A 82 6.22 -29.38 -12.24
C LEU A 82 7.60 -28.73 -12.39
N ALA A 83 7.86 -27.66 -11.63
CA ALA A 83 9.17 -27.00 -11.63
C ALA A 83 10.28 -27.98 -11.20
N GLU A 84 10.05 -28.80 -10.19
CA GLU A 84 11.03 -29.78 -9.72
C GLU A 84 11.30 -30.87 -10.79
N LYS A 85 10.24 -31.38 -11.43
CA LYS A 85 10.38 -32.34 -12.54
C LYS A 85 11.16 -31.76 -13.73
N LEU A 86 10.87 -30.51 -14.11
CA LEU A 86 11.57 -29.81 -15.19
C LEU A 86 13.04 -29.53 -14.83
N ARG A 87 13.33 -29.19 -13.57
CA ARG A 87 14.69 -29.00 -13.05
C ARG A 87 15.53 -30.28 -13.12
N LEU A 88 14.93 -31.43 -12.81
CA LEU A 88 15.59 -32.73 -12.75
C LEU A 88 15.75 -33.42 -14.11
N ARG A 89 14.84 -33.17 -15.08
CA ARG A 89 14.82 -33.87 -16.38
C ARG A 89 15.30 -33.03 -17.57
N GLY A 90 15.56 -31.73 -17.37
CA GLY A 90 15.61 -30.74 -18.46
C GLY A 90 16.99 -30.37 -19.00
N LYS A 91 17.04 -30.01 -20.30
CA LYS A 91 18.11 -29.18 -20.89
C LYS A 91 18.03 -27.76 -20.28
N ASP A 92 19.04 -26.91 -20.48
CA ASP A 92 19.07 -25.55 -19.86
C ASP A 92 17.80 -24.72 -20.07
N LYS A 93 17.11 -24.88 -21.20
CA LYS A 93 15.82 -24.23 -21.48
C LYS A 93 14.69 -24.66 -20.54
N ASP A 94 14.62 -25.93 -20.18
CA ASP A 94 13.60 -26.46 -19.26
C ASP A 94 13.90 -26.06 -17.81
N ARG A 95 15.19 -25.92 -17.46
CA ARG A 95 15.64 -25.40 -16.17
C ARG A 95 15.28 -23.93 -16.00
N LEU A 96 15.47 -23.10 -17.04
CA LEU A 96 15.02 -21.71 -17.05
C LEU A 96 13.50 -21.60 -16.83
N LYS A 97 12.72 -22.43 -17.54
CA LYS A 97 11.27 -22.47 -17.39
C LYS A 97 10.84 -22.92 -15.98
N ALA A 98 11.56 -23.86 -15.37
CA ALA A 98 11.33 -24.27 -13.99
C ALA A 98 11.54 -23.12 -13.00
N MET A 99 12.62 -22.34 -13.16
CA MET A 99 12.90 -21.17 -12.33
C MET A 99 11.81 -20.08 -12.50
N GLU A 100 11.34 -19.85 -13.72
CA GLU A 100 10.26 -18.90 -13.98
C GLU A 100 8.94 -19.30 -13.29
N ILE A 101 8.56 -20.57 -13.38
CA ILE A 101 7.34 -21.10 -12.72
C ILE A 101 7.47 -20.99 -11.20
N ALA A 102 8.65 -21.30 -10.65
CA ALA A 102 8.91 -21.18 -9.21
C ALA A 102 8.81 -19.72 -8.73
N ASN A 103 9.44 -18.78 -9.45
CA ASN A 103 9.42 -17.35 -9.11
C ASN A 103 8.00 -16.78 -9.14
N LYS A 104 7.22 -17.05 -10.20
CA LYS A 104 5.83 -16.60 -10.29
C LYS A 104 4.95 -17.17 -9.17
N SER A 105 5.17 -18.43 -8.81
CA SER A 105 4.42 -19.07 -7.71
C SER A 105 4.78 -18.47 -6.35
N ALA A 106 6.06 -18.15 -6.12
CA ALA A 106 6.54 -17.50 -4.91
C ALA A 106 6.05 -16.05 -4.79
N GLU A 107 6.02 -15.30 -5.89
CA GLU A 107 5.51 -13.94 -5.94
C GLU A 107 4.00 -13.90 -5.60
N LEU A 108 3.22 -14.78 -6.23
CA LEU A 108 1.77 -14.84 -6.00
C LEU A 108 1.43 -15.22 -4.56
N LEU A 109 2.16 -16.17 -3.99
CA LEU A 109 2.04 -16.53 -2.58
C LEU A 109 2.43 -15.36 -1.67
N THR A 110 3.51 -14.65 -1.98
CA THR A 110 3.97 -13.51 -1.19
C THR A 110 2.94 -12.39 -1.16
N ARG A 111 2.39 -12.00 -2.32
CA ARG A 111 1.33 -10.99 -2.42
C ARG A 111 0.11 -11.38 -1.61
N LEU A 112 -0.26 -12.66 -1.62
CA LEU A 112 -1.38 -13.16 -0.84
C LEU A 112 -1.08 -13.07 0.67
N MET A 113 0.11 -13.48 1.11
CA MET A 113 0.50 -13.35 2.52
C MET A 113 0.52 -11.90 3.00
N GLU A 114 0.92 -10.95 2.13
CA GLU A 114 0.91 -9.52 2.43
C GLU A 114 -0.50 -8.95 2.51
N GLN A 115 -1.38 -9.29 1.55
CA GLN A 115 -2.77 -8.81 1.54
C GLN A 115 -3.57 -9.26 2.78
N TYR A 116 -3.29 -10.46 3.29
CA TYR A 116 -3.96 -10.99 4.47
C TYR A 116 -3.18 -10.76 5.78
N GLY A 117 -2.11 -9.96 5.75
CA GLY A 117 -1.36 -9.54 6.94
C GLY A 117 -0.54 -10.65 7.61
N PHE A 118 -0.31 -11.77 6.93
CA PHE A 118 0.58 -12.85 7.40
C PHE A 118 2.07 -12.52 7.22
N LYS A 119 2.38 -11.53 6.38
CA LYS A 119 3.73 -11.02 6.16
C LYS A 119 3.65 -9.49 5.99
N GLU A 120 4.56 -8.76 6.61
CA GLU A 120 4.72 -7.33 6.33
C GLU A 120 5.18 -7.14 4.88
N LYS A 121 4.56 -6.17 4.19
CA LYS A 121 4.98 -5.81 2.84
C LYS A 121 6.41 -5.27 2.89
N ILE A 122 7.36 -6.05 2.38
CA ILE A 122 8.72 -5.57 2.17
C ILE A 122 8.68 -4.76 0.89
N ALA A 123 9.18 -3.52 0.92
CA ALA A 123 9.15 -2.62 -0.23
C ALA A 123 9.60 -3.35 -1.51
N ASP A 124 8.74 -3.31 -2.53
CA ASP A 124 9.03 -3.87 -3.85
C ASP A 124 10.36 -3.25 -4.32
N LYS A 125 11.38 -4.07 -4.57
CA LYS A 125 12.59 -3.58 -5.23
C LYS A 125 12.16 -3.06 -6.59
N LEU A 126 12.27 -1.75 -6.79
CA LEU A 126 12.17 -1.12 -8.10
C LEU A 126 13.29 -1.68 -8.98
N ASP A 127 13.00 -2.74 -9.72
CA ASP A 127 13.84 -3.16 -10.83
C ASP A 127 13.70 -2.12 -11.94
N PHE A 128 14.69 -1.23 -12.03
CA PHE A 128 14.87 -0.29 -13.13
C PHE A 128 15.34 -0.99 -14.43
N SER A 129 14.83 -2.19 -14.71
CA SER A 129 15.13 -2.93 -15.94
C SER A 129 14.12 -2.57 -17.04
N GLY A 130 14.10 -1.31 -17.47
CA GLY A 130 13.25 -0.95 -18.62
C GLY A 130 13.01 0.52 -18.94
N LEU A 131 13.69 1.48 -18.31
CA LEU A 131 13.58 2.89 -18.71
C LEU A 131 14.83 3.32 -19.49
N PRO A 132 14.70 3.79 -20.74
CA PRO A 132 15.81 4.40 -21.45
C PRO A 132 16.20 5.68 -20.74
N THR A 133 17.33 5.63 -20.03
CA THR A 133 18.31 6.71 -19.89
C THR A 133 17.75 8.12 -19.71
N THR A 134 17.05 8.38 -18.60
CA THR A 134 16.81 9.75 -18.12
C THR A 134 18.07 10.42 -17.55
N PHE A 135 19.20 9.69 -17.48
CA PHE A 135 20.51 10.28 -17.18
C PHE A 135 20.95 11.36 -18.20
N ASN A 136 20.43 11.32 -19.43
CA ASN A 136 20.76 12.33 -20.46
C ASN A 136 20.08 13.70 -20.24
N LEU A 137 19.06 13.80 -19.38
CA LEU A 137 18.46 15.10 -19.05
C LEU A 137 19.23 15.84 -17.93
N ILE A 138 19.91 15.12 -17.06
CA ILE A 138 20.70 15.71 -15.97
C ILE A 138 22.04 16.23 -16.51
N GLU A 139 22.68 15.51 -17.44
CA GLU A 139 23.91 16.01 -18.08
C GLU A 139 23.68 17.26 -18.94
N LYS A 140 22.60 17.29 -19.75
CA LYS A 140 22.25 18.48 -20.53
C LYS A 140 21.92 19.70 -19.66
N SER A 141 21.17 19.51 -18.57
CA SER A 141 20.87 20.62 -17.65
C SER A 141 22.12 21.09 -16.88
N MET A 142 23.09 20.22 -16.61
CA MET A 142 24.37 20.61 -16.02
C MET A 142 25.32 21.32 -17.00
N GLU A 143 25.26 21.02 -18.29
CA GLU A 143 25.99 21.77 -19.33
C GLU A 143 25.39 23.15 -19.57
N GLU A 144 24.05 23.28 -19.59
CA GLU A 144 23.36 24.56 -19.73
C GLU A 144 23.66 25.51 -18.55
N ILE A 145 23.73 24.99 -17.31
CA ILE A 145 24.10 25.78 -16.12
C ILE A 145 25.55 26.28 -16.16
N LYS A 146 26.46 25.54 -16.82
CA LYS A 146 27.87 25.97 -16.98
C LYS A 146 28.02 27.05 -18.05
N HIS A 147 27.21 27.03 -19.10
CA HIS A 147 27.26 28.04 -20.16
C HIS A 147 26.61 29.38 -19.76
N GLU A 148 25.58 29.40 -18.90
CA GLU A 148 25.00 30.66 -18.39
C GLU A 148 25.95 31.44 -17.47
N LYS A 149 26.79 30.76 -16.69
CA LYS A 149 27.75 31.43 -15.78
C LYS A 149 28.97 32.04 -16.48
N ALA A 150 29.23 31.70 -17.74
CA ALA A 150 30.32 32.28 -18.53
C ALA A 150 29.91 33.54 -19.31
N GLY A 151 28.61 33.82 -19.45
CA GLY A 151 28.07 34.86 -20.33
C GLY A 151 27.73 36.20 -19.69
N ASN A 152 27.70 36.32 -18.37
CA ASN A 152 27.22 37.55 -17.71
C ASN A 152 28.33 38.29 -16.94
N LYS A 153 29.30 38.83 -17.69
CA LYS A 153 30.15 39.95 -17.24
C LYS A 153 29.56 41.26 -17.77
N SER A 154 28.64 41.83 -17.00
CA SER A 154 28.38 43.27 -17.03
C SER A 154 27.92 43.71 -15.65
N GLY A 155 28.83 44.37 -14.92
CA GLY A 155 28.44 45.26 -13.80
C GLY A 155 27.59 46.43 -14.33
N PRO A 156 27.09 47.33 -13.46
CA PRO A 156 27.91 47.99 -12.44
C PRO A 156 27.23 48.28 -11.08
N GLN A 157 28.06 48.72 -10.11
CA GLN A 157 27.89 49.78 -9.08
C GLN A 157 26.53 49.89 -8.34
N SER A 158 26.44 50.10 -7.02
CA SER A 158 27.25 50.91 -6.10
C SER A 158 26.81 50.69 -4.64
N SER A 159 27.72 51.02 -3.72
CA SER A 159 27.50 51.60 -2.37
C SER A 159 26.49 50.95 -1.42
N ASP A 160 26.99 50.42 -0.29
CA ASP A 160 26.86 51.19 0.94
C ASP A 160 27.89 50.86 2.02
N LYS A 161 28.33 51.91 2.70
CA LYS A 161 29.32 51.95 3.79
C LYS A 161 28.63 51.67 5.13
N SER A 162 29.33 50.97 6.03
CA SER A 162 29.39 51.20 7.51
C SER A 162 30.28 50.11 8.11
N LYS A 163 31.59 50.31 8.33
CA LYS A 163 32.30 50.93 9.48
C LYS A 163 31.98 50.37 10.88
N ALA A 164 33.09 50.16 11.62
CA ALA A 164 33.28 49.90 13.06
C ALA A 164 33.10 48.43 13.52
N ASN A 165 33.88 47.85 14.44
CA ASN A 165 35.19 48.09 15.07
C ASN A 165 35.44 46.88 16.03
N GLY A 166 36.70 46.65 16.41
CA GLY A 166 37.12 45.83 17.57
C GLY A 166 37.78 44.51 17.17
N ASP A 167 39.11 44.35 17.25
CA ASP A 167 39.90 44.07 18.47
C ASP A 167 39.30 42.88 19.24
N THR A 168 39.97 41.75 19.52
CA THR A 168 41.29 41.62 20.16
C THR A 168 41.78 40.15 20.13
N GLU A 169 43.11 39.96 20.08
CA GLU A 169 43.90 39.04 20.93
C GLU A 169 43.71 37.51 20.74
N SER A 170 44.64 36.79 20.09
CA SER A 170 45.92 36.30 20.63
C SER A 170 45.80 35.53 21.95
N SER A 171 45.91 34.19 21.90
CA SER A 171 46.77 33.43 22.82
C SER A 171 46.78 31.93 22.49
N ARG A 172 48.00 31.47 22.19
CA ARG A 172 48.64 30.19 22.54
C ARG A 172 47.94 28.86 22.19
#